data_AF-A0A015IGS8-F1
#
_entry.id   AF-A0A015IGS8-F1
#
_cell.length_a   1.000
_cell.length_b   1.000
_cell.length_c   1.000
_cell.angle_alpha   90.00
_cell.angle_beta   90.00
_cell.angle_gamma   90.00
#
_symmetry.space_group_name_H-M   'P 1'
#
loop_
_entity.id
_entity.type
_entity.pdbx_description
1 polymer ?
#
loop_
_entity_poly.entity_id
_entity_poly.type
_entity_poly.pdbx_seq_one_letter_code
_entity_poly.pdbx_strand_id
1 'polypeptide(L)'
;MYGNTKLLTADVWKMFQEMFEESGFEVYESRESVITFVQTEKQKDIENRRLTVAELTERVRDRYWRVEEMGNVRRTEAYISMLESSINPIISQFENK
;
A
#
# COMPACT_ATOMS: atom_id res chain seq x y z
N MET A 1 -19.63 -6.14 22.14
CA MET A 1 -20.63 -6.80 23.02
C MET A 1 -21.44 -7.83 22.23
N TYR A 2 -20.78 -8.88 21.73
CA TYR A 2 -21.36 -10.21 21.59
C TYR A 2 -20.16 -11.14 21.81
N GLY A 3 -20.09 -11.69 23.02
CA GLY A 3 -19.03 -12.60 23.43
C GLY A 3 -19.10 -13.90 22.64
N ASN A 4 -18.10 -14.76 22.86
CA ASN A 4 -17.84 -16.06 22.23
C ASN A 4 -19.02 -17.07 22.12
N THR A 5 -20.25 -16.69 22.46
CA THR A 5 -21.47 -17.44 22.22
C THR A 5 -21.95 -17.24 20.79
N LYS A 6 -21.73 -18.23 19.94
CA LYS A 6 -22.26 -18.28 18.57
C LYS A 6 -23.79 -18.41 18.65
N LEU A 7 -24.52 -17.31 18.41
CA LEU A 7 -25.99 -17.28 18.45
C LEU A 7 -26.63 -18.12 17.34
N LEU A 8 -25.92 -18.27 16.22
CA LEU A 8 -26.28 -19.15 15.10
C LEU A 8 -25.51 -20.47 15.27
N THR A 9 -26.05 -21.38 16.09
CA THR A 9 -25.65 -22.79 16.05
C THR A 9 -26.16 -23.42 14.75
N ALA A 10 -25.60 -24.57 14.35
CA ALA A 10 -26.03 -25.26 13.12
C ALA A 10 -27.54 -25.55 13.12
N ASP A 11 -28.08 -25.92 14.28
CA ASP A 11 -29.51 -26.22 14.45
C ASP A 11 -30.38 -24.96 14.31
N VAL A 12 -29.96 -23.84 14.90
CA VAL A 12 -30.67 -22.55 14.79
C VAL A 12 -30.59 -21.99 13.37
N TRP A 13 -29.46 -22.17 12.69
CA TRP A 13 -29.31 -21.80 11.27
C TRP A 13 -30.25 -22.61 10.36
N LYS A 14 -30.36 -23.92 10.59
CA LYS A 14 -31.26 -24.79 9.83
C LYS A 14 -32.72 -24.38 10.00
N MET A 15 -33.15 -24.16 11.25
CA MET A 15 -34.52 -23.71 11.55
C MET A 15 -34.82 -22.33 10.95
N PHE A 16 -33.83 -21.43 10.96
CA PHE A 16 -33.94 -20.14 10.29
C PHE A 16 -34.14 -20.31 8.78
N GLN A 17 -33.33 -21.14 8.12
CA GLN A 17 -33.43 -21.37 6.69
C GLN A 17 -34.80 -21.97 6.29
N GLU A 18 -35.28 -22.98 7.04
CA GLU A 18 -36.57 -23.64 6.81
C GLU A 18 -37.75 -22.67 6.86
N MET A 19 -37.78 -21.73 7.82
CA MET A 19 -38.86 -20.73 7.94
C MET A 19 -39.00 -19.83 6.70
N PHE A 20 -37.89 -19.51 6.04
CA PHE A 20 -37.91 -18.69 4.83
C PHE A 20 -38.22 -19.52 3.59
N GLU A 21 -37.72 -20.76 3.51
CA GLU A 21 -38.06 -21.71 2.43
C GLU A 21 -39.56 -21.99 2.37
N GLU A 22 -40.20 -22.21 3.54
CA GLU A 22 -41.66 -22.36 3.65
C GLU A 22 -42.42 -21.12 3.15
N SER A 23 -41.81 -19.95 3.27
CA SER A 23 -42.37 -18.68 2.77
C SER A 23 -42.04 -18.41 1.29
N GLY A 24 -41.38 -19.36 0.61
CA GLY A 24 -40.99 -19.26 -0.80
C GLY A 24 -39.71 -18.45 -1.05
N PHE A 25 -38.93 -18.17 -0.02
CA PHE A 25 -37.67 -17.44 -0.12
C PHE A 25 -36.47 -18.36 0.05
N GLU A 26 -35.48 -18.23 -0.83
CA GLU A 26 -34.22 -18.97 -0.72
C GLU A 26 -33.19 -18.10 0.02
N VAL A 27 -32.69 -18.59 1.15
CA VAL A 27 -31.74 -17.87 2.01
C VAL A 27 -30.40 -18.57 1.99
N TYR A 28 -29.35 -17.82 1.68
CA TYR A 28 -27.98 -18.32 1.63
C TYR A 28 -27.11 -17.69 2.71
N GLU A 29 -26.18 -18.47 3.26
CA GLU A 29 -25.12 -17.93 4.12
C GLU A 29 -24.17 -17.09 3.24
N SER A 30 -24.20 -15.77 3.40
CA SER A 30 -23.20 -14.92 2.76
C SER A 30 -21.85 -15.15 3.43
N ARG A 31 -20.97 -15.90 2.78
CA ARG A 31 -19.55 -15.89 3.14
C ARG A 31 -18.98 -14.57 2.64
N GLU A 32 -18.86 -13.60 3.54
CA GLU A 32 -18.01 -12.44 3.30
C GLU A 32 -16.60 -12.98 3.07
N SER A 33 -16.26 -13.14 1.79
CA SER A 33 -14.99 -13.68 1.38
C SER A 33 -13.99 -12.58 1.68
N VAL A 34 -13.36 -12.62 2.84
CA VAL A 34 -12.18 -11.80 3.11
C VAL A 34 -11.15 -12.26 2.09
N ILE A 35 -11.07 -11.57 0.96
CA ILE A 35 -10.01 -11.76 -0.01
C ILE A 35 -8.74 -11.32 0.69
N THR A 36 -8.09 -12.24 1.38
CA THR A 36 -6.72 -12.07 1.85
C THR A 36 -5.88 -11.99 0.58
N PHE A 37 -5.54 -10.77 0.17
CA PHE A 37 -4.49 -10.55 -0.83
C PHE A 37 -3.19 -11.10 -0.25
N VAL A 38 -2.92 -12.38 -0.52
CA VAL A 38 -1.62 -12.98 -0.23
C VAL A 38 -0.65 -12.39 -1.24
N GLN A 39 -0.06 -11.25 -0.88
CA GLN A 39 1.01 -10.65 -1.65
C GLN A 39 2.14 -11.67 -1.76
N THR A 40 2.52 -12.02 -2.99
CA THR A 40 3.67 -12.88 -3.21
C THR A 40 4.95 -12.17 -2.74
N GLU A 41 5.97 -12.92 -2.31
CA GLU A 41 7.24 -12.34 -1.88
C GLU A 41 7.84 -11.41 -2.95
N LYS A 42 7.69 -11.75 -4.23
CA LYS A 42 8.12 -10.91 -5.36
C LYS A 42 7.40 -9.56 -5.39
N GLN A 43 6.11 -9.56 -5.09
CA GLN A 43 5.30 -8.34 -5.10
C GLN A 43 5.62 -7.44 -3.90
N LYS A 44 5.89 -8.05 -2.75
CA LYS A 44 6.42 -7.36 -1.57
C LYS A 44 7.80 -6.76 -1.84
N ASP A 45 8.69 -7.46 -2.54
CA ASP A 45 10.02 -6.94 -2.88
C ASP A 45 9.95 -5.77 -3.87
N ILE A 46 9.07 -5.85 -4.88
CA ILE A 46 8.81 -4.71 -5.79
C ILE A 46 8.28 -3.49 -5.03
N GLU A 47 7.33 -3.71 -4.12
CA GLU A 47 6.75 -2.62 -3.33
C GLU A 47 7.77 -2.01 -2.38
N ASN A 48 8.57 -2.83 -1.69
CA ASN A 48 9.66 -2.37 -0.85
C ASN A 48 10.70 -1.54 -1.62
N ARG A 49 11.04 -1.96 -2.84
CA ARG A 49 11.94 -1.19 -3.73
C ARG A 49 11.32 0.16 -4.10
N ARG A 50 10.03 0.18 -4.47
CA ARG A 50 9.28 1.41 -4.77
C ARG A 50 9.27 2.37 -3.58
N LEU A 51 8.98 1.84 -2.38
CA LEU A 51 8.97 2.61 -1.14
C LEU A 51 10.35 3.20 -0.86
N THR A 52 11.41 2.40 -0.99
CA THR A 52 12.79 2.86 -0.78
C THR A 52 13.15 4.00 -1.72
N VAL A 53 12.77 3.91 -3.00
CA VAL A 53 13.01 4.99 -3.98
C VAL A 53 12.22 6.24 -3.58
N ALA A 54 10.94 6.09 -3.21
CA ALA A 54 10.10 7.21 -2.79
C ALA A 54 10.69 7.94 -1.56
N GLU A 55 11.13 7.20 -0.54
CA GLU A 55 11.77 7.77 0.65
C GLU A 55 13.05 8.54 0.31
N LEU A 56 13.88 8.00 -0.59
CA LEU A 56 15.09 8.68 -1.05
C LEU A 56 14.76 9.96 -1.82
N THR A 57 13.76 9.93 -2.68
CA THR A 57 13.30 11.11 -3.43
C THR A 57 12.79 12.21 -2.50
N GLU A 58 11.97 11.87 -1.49
CA GLU A 58 11.50 12.85 -0.50
C GLU A 58 12.68 13.43 0.30
N ARG A 59 13.64 12.61 0.73
CA ARG A 59 14.83 13.11 1.44
C ARG A 59 15.66 14.09 0.62
N VAL A 60 15.78 13.86 -0.69
CA VAL A 60 16.44 14.80 -1.62
C VAL A 60 15.63 16.09 -1.72
N ARG A 61 14.31 16.00 -1.89
CA ARG A 61 13.42 17.16 -1.95
C ARG A 61 13.49 18.01 -0.67
N ASP A 62 13.44 17.38 0.51
CA ASP A 62 13.56 18.07 1.80
C ASP A 62 14.90 18.80 1.95
N ARG A 63 15.99 18.21 1.45
CA ARG A 63 17.31 18.86 1.47
C ARG A 63 17.34 20.04 0.51
N TYR A 64 16.82 19.88 -0.69
CA TYR A 64 16.67 20.97 -1.65
C TYR A 64 15.90 22.14 -1.03
N TRP A 65 14.71 21.87 -0.47
CA TRP A 65 13.85 22.88 0.14
C TRP A 65 14.58 23.66 1.24
N ARG A 66 15.29 22.97 2.14
CA ARG A 66 16.09 23.62 3.19
C ARG A 66 17.19 24.53 2.66
N VAL A 67 17.79 24.20 1.52
CA VAL A 67 18.85 25.03 0.90
C VAL A 67 18.23 26.24 0.20
N GLU A 68 17.12 26.03 -0.50
CA GLU A 68 16.38 27.08 -1.21
C GLU A 68 15.77 28.10 -0.25
N GLU A 69 15.18 27.65 0.86
CA GLU A 69 14.53 28.49 1.88
C GLU A 69 15.50 29.49 2.54
N MET A 70 16.81 29.18 2.55
CA MET A 70 17.84 30.12 3.01
C MET A 70 18.06 31.31 2.04
N GLY A 71 17.43 31.30 0.86
CA GLY A 71 17.49 32.37 -0.14
C GLY A 71 18.86 32.57 -0.79
N ASN A 72 19.80 31.64 -0.57
CA ASN A 72 21.16 31.73 -1.09
C ASN A 72 21.25 31.01 -2.44
N VAL A 73 21.13 31.78 -3.52
CA VAL A 73 21.16 31.28 -4.90
C VAL A 73 22.44 30.49 -5.18
N ARG A 74 23.61 30.99 -4.76
CA ARG A 74 24.90 30.30 -4.98
C ARG A 74 24.96 28.93 -4.29
N ARG A 75 24.41 28.81 -3.07
CA ARG A 75 24.35 27.53 -2.36
C ARG A 75 23.35 26.58 -3.00
N THR A 76 22.24 27.11 -3.51
CA THR A 76 21.22 26.32 -4.21
C THR A 76 21.77 25.77 -5.51
N GLU A 77 22.41 26.61 -6.34
CA GLU A 77 23.09 26.19 -7.57
C GLU A 77 24.19 25.16 -7.29
N ALA A 78 25.04 25.40 -6.29
CA ALA A 78 26.08 24.44 -5.91
C ALA A 78 25.49 23.09 -5.46
N TYR A 79 24.38 23.11 -4.73
CA TYR A 79 23.68 21.88 -4.32
C TYR A 79 23.07 21.15 -5.52
N ILE A 80 22.44 21.87 -6.46
CA ILE A 80 21.91 21.29 -7.71
C ILE A 80 23.05 20.64 -8.51
N SER A 81 24.16 21.33 -8.73
CA SER A 81 25.30 20.76 -9.47
C SER A 81 25.90 19.53 -8.78
N MET A 82 25.97 19.54 -7.44
CA MET A 82 26.40 18.36 -6.66
C MET A 82 25.41 17.20 -6.82
N LEU A 83 24.11 17.50 -6.82
CA LEU A 83 23.05 16.51 -6.99
C LEU A 83 23.10 15.89 -8.39
N GLU A 84 23.16 16.71 -9.44
CA GLU A 84 23.25 16.28 -10.83
C GLU A 84 24.48 15.41 -11.07
N SER A 85 25.66 15.84 -10.60
CA SER A 85 26.90 15.05 -10.74
C SER A 85 26.86 13.72 -10.00
N SER A 86 26.05 13.60 -8.94
CA SER A 86 25.89 12.35 -8.18
C SER A 86 24.84 11.42 -8.78
N ILE A 87 23.74 11.97 -9.30
CA ILE A 87 22.58 11.20 -9.78
C ILE A 87 22.67 10.85 -11.26
N ASN A 88 23.15 11.77 -12.12
CA ASN A 88 23.21 11.54 -13.56
C ASN A 88 23.99 10.28 -13.94
N PRO A 89 25.16 9.97 -13.33
CA PRO A 89 25.87 8.73 -13.62
C PRO A 89 25.06 7.46 -13.32
N ILE A 90 24.14 7.51 -12.35
CA ILE A 90 23.27 6.40 -11.99
C ILE A 90 22.16 6.27 -13.03
N ILE A 91 21.50 7.38 -13.40
CA ILE A 91 20.43 7.40 -14.41
C ILE A 91 20.95 6.91 -15.77
N SER A 92 22.12 7.37 -16.18
CA SER A 92 22.72 7.00 -17.47
C SER A 92 23.03 5.51 -17.60
N GLN A 93 23.12 4.74 -16.50
CA GLN A 93 23.26 3.28 -16.55
C GLN A 93 21.98 2.58 -17.04
N PHE A 94 20.83 3.25 -16.95
CA PHE A 94 19.53 2.73 -17.36
C PHE A 94 19.09 3.24 -18.74
N GLU A 95 19.62 4.38 -19.20
CA GLU A 95 19.31 4.95 -20.53
C GLU A 95 20.14 4.31 -21.66
N ASN A 96 21.33 3.78 -21.36
CA ASN A 96 22.21 3.13 -22.34
C ASN A 96 21.94 1.63 -22.52
N LYS A 97 20.71 1.18 -22.25
CA LYS A 97 20.32 -0.23 -22.22
C LYS A 97 19.11 -0.51 -23.10
#